data_AF-A0AAV0WVB7-F1
#
_entry.id   AF-A0AAV0WVB7-F1
#
_cell.length_a   1.000
_cell.length_b   1.000
_cell.length_c   1.000
_cell.angle_alpha   90.00
_cell.angle_beta   90.00
_cell.angle_gamma   90.00
#
_symmetry.space_group_name_H-M   'P 1'
#
loop_
_entity.id
_entity.type
_entity.pdbx_description
1 polymer ?
#
loop_
_entity_poly.entity_id
_entity_poly.type
_entity_poly.pdbx_seq_one_letter_code
_entity_poly.pdbx_strand_id
1 'polypeptide(L)'
;MLAIYSILKPPKSGNCSILNSETPKITITDLKTMFNTNSITEKEKKIENLRTTDFCDRPESVLTNLKSRGALTHPNKILFSLITEKEKSFSKFCDYSDAFNLTVDDFFAHTLKIMKWPCSQHKCDILASILSYYVTMRMRQYTQVVNKNVAKVNANKKKCSELTVS
;
A
#
# COMPACT_ATOMS: atom_id res chain seq x y z
N MET A 1 26.79 -18.68 0.03
CA MET A 1 26.07 -18.13 1.22
C MET A 1 26.93 -18.41 2.45
N LEU A 2 27.15 -17.41 3.31
CA LEU A 2 27.91 -17.42 4.61
C LEU A 2 29.19 -16.54 4.66
N ALA A 3 29.15 -15.27 4.21
CA ALA A 3 30.27 -14.34 4.44
C ALA A 3 29.88 -12.90 4.88
N ILE A 4 28.60 -12.64 5.16
CA ILE A 4 28.14 -11.31 5.66
C ILE A 4 27.82 -11.36 7.16
N TYR A 5 27.48 -12.54 7.70
CA TYR A 5 27.08 -12.73 9.10
C TYR A 5 28.23 -12.62 10.12
N SER A 6 29.49 -12.48 9.68
CA SER A 6 30.66 -12.33 10.55
C SER A 6 31.13 -10.88 10.74
N ILE A 7 30.64 -9.92 9.93
CA ILE A 7 31.12 -8.53 9.94
C ILE A 7 30.40 -7.67 11.00
N LEU A 8 29.25 -8.12 11.51
CA LEU A 8 28.47 -7.39 12.52
C LEU A 8 28.06 -8.31 13.67
N LYS A 9 29.04 -8.81 14.43
CA LYS A 9 28.75 -9.20 15.81
C LYS A 9 28.73 -7.92 16.64
N PRO A 10 27.60 -7.53 17.25
CA PRO A 10 27.64 -6.46 18.24
C PRO A 10 28.58 -6.88 19.38
N PRO A 11 29.37 -5.96 19.95
CA PRO A 11 30.31 -6.27 21.01
C PRO A 11 29.55 -6.90 22.18
N LYS A 12 30.00 -8.07 22.66
CA LYS A 12 29.32 -8.85 23.72
C LYS A 12 29.26 -8.16 25.08
N SER A 13 29.96 -7.05 25.24
CA SER A 13 29.71 -6.01 26.21
C SER A 13 30.71 -4.91 25.86
N GLY A 14 30.22 -3.72 25.51
CA GLY A 14 31.05 -2.54 25.61
C GLY A 14 31.35 -2.33 27.09
N ASN A 15 32.58 -1.91 27.42
CA ASN A 15 32.99 -1.46 28.74
C ASN A 15 32.22 -0.19 29.17
N CYS A 16 30.90 -0.27 29.27
CA CYS A 16 30.09 0.72 29.96
C CYS A 16 30.22 0.40 31.45
N SER A 17 31.29 0.90 32.08
CA SER A 17 31.27 1.11 33.53
C SER A 17 30.08 2.02 33.82
N ILE A 18 29.09 1.53 34.55
CA ILE A 18 28.00 2.36 35.08
C ILE A 18 28.65 3.31 36.09
N LEU A 19 29.13 4.45 35.59
CA LEU A 19 29.68 5.53 36.38
C LEU A 19 28.50 6.47 36.72
N ASN A 20 28.18 6.53 38.01
CA ASN A 20 27.12 7.30 38.67
C ASN A 20 25.67 6.84 38.47
N SER A 21 25.13 6.22 39.52
CA SER A 21 23.70 5.93 39.73
C SER A 21 22.88 7.13 40.22
N GLU A 22 23.45 8.33 40.26
CA GLU A 22 22.84 9.56 40.79
C GLU A 22 22.07 10.38 39.75
N THR A 23 21.90 9.88 38.53
CA THR A 23 20.97 10.50 37.59
C THR A 23 19.53 10.27 38.05
N PRO A 24 18.65 11.29 38.09
CA PRO A 24 17.25 11.11 38.47
C PRO A 24 16.62 10.05 37.56
N LYS A 25 16.31 8.89 38.14
CA LYS A 25 15.71 7.77 37.41
C LYS A 25 14.28 8.14 37.13
N ILE A 26 13.96 8.34 35.86
CA ILE A 26 12.59 8.54 35.40
C ILE A 26 11.78 7.34 35.88
N THR A 27 10.81 7.62 36.75
CA THR A 27 9.92 6.60 37.31
C THR A 27 8.73 6.38 36.39
N ILE A 28 8.07 5.23 36.52
CA ILE A 28 6.83 4.94 35.79
C ILE A 28 5.76 6.02 36.08
N THR A 29 5.81 6.63 37.27
CA THR A 29 4.95 7.76 37.64
C THR A 29 5.25 9.02 36.83
N ASP A 30 6.51 9.32 36.52
CA ASP A 30 6.89 10.45 35.66
C ASP A 30 6.39 10.25 34.22
N LEU A 31 6.47 9.01 33.73
CA LEU A 31 5.88 8.68 32.42
C LEU A 31 4.36 8.86 32.44
N LYS A 32 3.69 8.36 33.47
CA LYS A 32 2.24 8.52 33.61
C LYS A 32 1.85 10.00 33.66
N THR A 33 2.56 10.85 34.41
CA THR A 33 2.24 12.29 34.46
C THR A 33 2.52 13.01 33.14
N MET A 34 3.58 12.63 32.41
CA MET A 34 3.86 13.16 31.05
C MET A 34 2.76 12.81 30.04
N PHE A 35 2.15 11.63 30.15
CA PHE A 35 1.09 11.18 29.24
C PHE A 35 -0.32 11.56 29.72
N ASN A 36 -0.52 11.90 31.00
CA ASN A 36 -1.82 12.20 31.59
C ASN A 36 -2.29 13.66 31.41
N THR A 37 -1.63 14.45 30.56
CA THR A 37 -2.11 15.79 30.19
C THR A 37 -3.30 15.67 29.24
N ASN A 38 -4.53 15.66 29.77
CA ASN A 38 -5.87 16.04 29.22
C ASN A 38 -6.20 15.79 27.72
N SER A 39 -5.37 15.06 27.00
CA SER A 39 -5.43 14.80 25.57
C SER A 39 -5.72 13.33 25.29
N ILE A 40 -5.74 12.48 26.33
CA ILE A 40 -6.16 11.09 26.24
C ILE A 40 -7.63 11.04 25.86
N THR A 41 -8.51 11.80 26.52
CA THR A 41 -9.93 11.90 26.17
C THR A 41 -10.18 12.48 24.77
N GLU A 42 -9.39 13.47 24.33
CA GLU A 42 -9.46 14.01 22.95
C GLU A 42 -8.99 12.99 21.91
N LYS A 43 -7.88 12.27 22.18
CA LYS A 43 -7.36 11.21 21.30
C LYS A 43 -8.30 10.01 21.27
N GLU A 44 -8.83 9.59 22.40
CA GLU A 44 -9.81 8.51 22.53
C GLU A 44 -11.11 8.89 21.83
N LYS A 45 -11.65 10.08 22.06
CA LYS A 45 -12.81 10.60 21.30
C LYS A 45 -12.51 10.67 19.79
N LYS A 46 -11.30 11.05 19.39
CA LYS A 46 -10.89 11.10 17.98
C LYS A 46 -10.73 9.71 17.37
N ILE A 47 -10.22 8.74 18.13
CA ILE A 47 -10.12 7.32 17.72
C ILE A 47 -11.52 6.68 17.66
N GLU A 48 -12.39 6.99 18.62
CA GLU A 48 -13.78 6.56 18.65
C GLU A 48 -14.57 7.16 17.47
N ASN A 49 -14.41 8.44 17.19
CA ASN A 49 -14.97 9.11 16.01
C ASN A 49 -14.43 8.56 14.67
N LEU A 50 -13.22 7.97 14.66
CA LEU A 50 -12.68 7.27 13.49
C LEU A 50 -13.24 5.85 13.35
N ARG A 51 -13.68 5.23 14.45
CA ARG A 51 -14.31 3.91 14.47
C ARG A 51 -15.80 3.97 14.14
N THR A 52 -16.49 5.07 14.43
CA THR A 52 -17.93 5.26 14.16
C THR A 52 -18.25 5.64 12.71
N THR A 53 -17.27 5.92 11.86
CA THR A 53 -17.53 5.96 10.42
C THR A 53 -17.56 4.53 9.91
N ASP A 54 -18.75 3.94 9.78
CA ASP A 54 -18.92 2.59 9.25
C ASP A 54 -18.37 2.51 7.81
N PHE A 55 -17.09 2.11 7.70
CA PHE A 55 -16.45 1.85 6.41
C PHE A 55 -17.13 0.69 5.69
N CYS A 56 -17.88 -0.14 6.41
CA CYS A 56 -18.65 -1.26 5.91
C CYS A 56 -19.74 -0.79 4.92
N ASP A 57 -20.43 0.32 5.15
CA ASP A 57 -21.62 0.66 4.35
C ASP A 57 -21.33 1.45 3.06
N ARG A 58 -20.06 1.59 2.70
CA ARG A 58 -19.63 2.37 1.54
C ARG A 58 -19.66 1.54 0.25
N PRO A 59 -19.93 2.14 -0.93
CA PRO A 59 -19.86 1.40 -2.18
C PRO A 59 -18.45 0.84 -2.46
N GLU A 60 -17.40 1.52 -2.00
CA GLU A 60 -16.00 1.09 -2.15
C GLU A 60 -15.66 -0.18 -1.37
N SER A 61 -16.39 -0.48 -0.29
CA SER A 61 -16.15 -1.65 0.57
C SER A 61 -16.96 -2.88 0.15
N VAL A 62 -17.91 -2.75 -0.79
CA VAL A 62 -18.84 -3.82 -1.20
C VAL A 62 -18.13 -5.16 -1.46
N LEU A 63 -17.07 -5.15 -2.27
CA LEU A 63 -16.31 -6.37 -2.58
C LEU A 63 -15.56 -6.94 -1.38
N THR A 64 -15.08 -6.06 -0.49
CA THR A 64 -14.40 -6.47 0.75
C THR A 64 -15.41 -7.07 1.72
N ASN A 65 -16.61 -6.50 1.84
CA ASN A 65 -17.68 -7.05 2.67
C ASN A 65 -18.13 -8.41 2.17
N LEU A 66 -18.32 -8.54 0.84
CA LEU A 66 -18.79 -9.78 0.22
C LEU A 66 -17.79 -10.93 0.40
N LYS A 67 -16.49 -10.61 0.38
CA LYS A 67 -15.42 -11.61 0.36
C LYS A 67 -14.73 -11.81 1.70
N SER A 68 -14.72 -10.80 2.56
CA SER A 68 -14.03 -10.86 3.84
C SER A 68 -14.87 -11.62 4.87
N ARG A 69 -14.20 -12.44 5.67
CA ARG A 69 -14.72 -12.90 6.96
C ARG A 69 -14.31 -11.93 8.09
N GLY A 70 -14.25 -10.63 7.78
CA GLY A 70 -13.75 -9.58 8.69
C GLY A 70 -12.23 -9.41 8.75
N ALA A 71 -11.45 -10.20 8.01
CA ALA A 71 -9.97 -10.17 8.06
C ALA A 71 -9.29 -9.31 6.98
N LEU A 72 -10.05 -8.73 6.05
CA LEU A 72 -9.50 -7.88 4.99
C LEU A 72 -9.58 -6.41 5.39
N THR A 73 -8.56 -5.64 5.04
CA THR A 73 -8.54 -4.20 5.27
C THR A 73 -9.46 -3.48 4.30
N HIS A 74 -10.35 -2.63 4.80
CA HIS A 74 -11.14 -1.75 3.95
C HIS A 74 -10.27 -0.64 3.36
N PRO A 75 -10.44 -0.30 2.07
CA PRO A 75 -9.68 0.77 1.46
C PRO A 75 -10.07 2.12 2.06
N ASN A 76 -9.08 2.92 2.44
CA ASN A 76 -9.29 4.32 2.80
C ASN A 76 -9.84 5.08 1.57
N LYS A 77 -10.82 5.98 1.75
CA LYS A 77 -11.43 6.78 0.65
C LYS A 77 -10.39 7.47 -0.24
N ILE A 78 -9.34 8.03 0.37
CA ILE A 78 -8.25 8.70 -0.37
C ILE A 78 -7.50 7.67 -1.21
N LEU A 79 -7.17 6.52 -0.62
CA LEU A 79 -6.48 5.43 -1.32
C LEU A 79 -7.33 4.85 -2.45
N PHE A 80 -8.64 4.64 -2.22
CA PHE A 80 -9.56 4.14 -3.23
C PHE A 80 -9.69 5.09 -4.42
N SER A 81 -9.89 6.39 -4.16
CA SER A 81 -9.96 7.39 -5.22
C SER A 81 -8.65 7.46 -5.99
N LEU A 82 -7.51 7.43 -5.28
CA LEU A 82 -6.19 7.43 -5.89
C LEU A 82 -5.94 6.20 -6.76
N ILE A 83 -6.34 5.00 -6.32
CA ILE A 83 -6.24 3.77 -7.11
C ILE A 83 -7.18 3.82 -8.32
N THR A 84 -8.40 4.30 -8.15
CA THR A 84 -9.39 4.42 -9.23
C THR A 84 -8.90 5.33 -10.36
N GLU A 85 -8.36 6.50 -10.02
CA GLU A 85 -7.80 7.40 -11.03
C GLU A 85 -6.56 6.79 -11.71
N LYS A 86 -5.72 6.06 -10.97
CA LYS A 86 -4.61 5.31 -11.58
C LYS A 86 -5.08 4.24 -12.55
N GLU A 87 -6.12 3.48 -12.22
CA GLU A 87 -6.64 2.45 -13.14
C GLU A 87 -7.20 3.09 -14.42
N LYS A 88 -7.82 4.28 -14.32
CA LYS A 88 -8.25 5.03 -15.49
C LYS A 88 -7.06 5.41 -16.37
N SER A 89 -5.99 5.96 -15.79
CA SER A 89 -4.76 6.27 -16.54
C SER A 89 -4.14 5.01 -17.15
N PHE A 90 -3.99 3.94 -16.37
CA PHE A 90 -3.41 2.68 -16.83
C PHE A 90 -4.19 2.08 -18.01
N SER A 91 -5.52 2.10 -17.95
CA SER A 91 -6.39 1.56 -19.00
C SER A 91 -6.23 2.27 -20.34
N LYS A 92 -5.75 3.53 -20.36
CA LYS A 92 -5.44 4.25 -21.61
C LYS A 92 -4.14 3.75 -22.26
N PHE A 93 -3.18 3.30 -21.45
CA PHE A 93 -1.81 3.05 -21.89
C PHE A 93 -1.36 1.59 -21.76
N CYS A 94 -2.23 0.67 -21.32
CA CYS A 94 -1.86 -0.71 -20.99
C CYS A 94 -1.27 -1.51 -22.16
N ASP A 95 -1.57 -1.13 -23.41
CA ASP A 95 -1.08 -1.78 -24.63
C ASP A 95 0.23 -1.16 -25.17
N TYR A 96 0.69 -0.06 -24.58
CA TYR A 96 1.90 0.62 -25.04
C TYR A 96 3.14 -0.04 -24.43
N SER A 97 4.24 -0.04 -25.19
CA SER A 97 5.53 -0.55 -24.69
C SER A 97 6.00 0.21 -23.44
N ASP A 98 5.71 1.51 -23.39
CA ASP A 98 6.06 2.39 -22.27
C ASP A 98 4.87 2.69 -21.35
N ALA A 99 3.97 1.70 -21.17
CA ALA A 99 2.76 1.83 -20.36
C ALA A 99 3.03 2.39 -18.94
N PHE A 100 4.21 2.10 -18.36
CA PHE A 100 4.56 2.56 -17.02
C PHE A 100 4.71 4.08 -16.97
N ASN A 101 5.62 4.64 -17.77
CA ASN A 101 5.92 6.08 -17.71
C ASN A 101 4.70 6.89 -18.16
N LEU A 102 4.03 6.47 -19.23
CA LEU A 102 2.81 7.13 -19.72
C LEU A 102 1.70 7.20 -18.67
N THR A 103 1.50 6.11 -17.92
CA THR A 103 0.50 6.06 -16.83
C THR A 103 0.88 7.00 -15.70
N VAL A 104 2.16 7.01 -15.32
CA VAL A 104 2.67 7.85 -14.24
C VAL A 104 2.54 9.33 -14.61
N ASP A 105 2.96 9.71 -15.81
CA ASP A 105 2.91 11.09 -16.29
C ASP A 105 1.47 11.61 -16.40
N ASP A 106 0.53 10.82 -16.95
CA ASP A 106 -0.90 11.19 -17.01
C ASP A 106 -1.49 11.38 -15.61
N PHE A 107 -1.15 10.51 -14.65
CA PHE A 107 -1.61 10.63 -13.28
C PHE A 107 -1.07 11.91 -12.60
N PHE A 108 0.22 12.22 -12.78
CA PHE A 108 0.83 13.41 -12.21
C PHE A 108 0.30 14.70 -12.84
N ALA A 109 0.03 14.71 -14.15
CA ALA A 109 -0.48 15.88 -14.86
C ALA A 109 -1.90 16.29 -14.42
N HIS A 110 -2.77 15.32 -14.15
CA HIS A 110 -4.20 15.55 -13.96
C HIS A 110 -4.69 15.38 -12.51
N THR A 111 -4.23 14.34 -11.80
CA THR A 111 -4.86 13.90 -10.55
C THR A 111 -4.25 14.55 -9.30
N LEU A 112 -2.95 14.83 -9.33
CA LEU A 112 -2.22 15.31 -8.15
C LEU A 112 -2.52 16.76 -7.75
N LYS A 113 -3.04 17.57 -8.69
CA LYS A 113 -3.49 18.94 -8.42
C LYS A 113 -4.72 18.99 -7.51
N ILE A 114 -5.51 17.93 -7.43
CA ILE A 114 -6.83 17.94 -6.78
C ILE A 114 -6.76 17.45 -5.32
N MET A 115 -5.73 16.70 -4.95
CA MET A 115 -5.67 16.01 -3.66
C MET A 115 -4.98 16.83 -2.55
N LYS A 116 -5.69 17.04 -1.43
CA LYS A 116 -5.12 17.60 -0.20
C LYS A 116 -4.41 16.51 0.60
N TRP A 117 -3.12 16.69 0.85
CA TRP A 117 -2.29 15.75 1.61
C TRP A 117 -2.06 16.24 3.04
N PRO A 118 -2.11 15.35 4.04
CA PRO A 118 -1.97 15.72 5.45
C PRO A 118 -0.54 16.06 5.86
N CYS A 119 0.46 15.63 5.09
CA CYS A 119 1.88 15.89 5.33
C CYS A 119 2.58 16.14 3.99
N SER A 120 3.24 17.29 3.84
CA SER A 120 4.01 17.65 2.64
C SER A 120 5.30 16.85 2.51
N GLN A 121 5.94 16.53 3.63
CA GLN A 121 7.26 15.90 3.67
C GLN A 121 7.22 14.44 3.20
N HIS A 122 6.22 13.66 3.60
CA HIS A 122 6.08 12.25 3.20
C HIS A 122 5.20 12.04 1.96
N LYS A 123 4.62 13.12 1.41
CA LYS A 123 3.71 13.05 0.26
C LYS A 123 4.37 12.35 -0.92
N CYS A 124 5.57 12.80 -1.31
CA CYS A 124 6.26 12.30 -2.50
C CYS A 124 6.64 10.83 -2.35
N ASP A 125 7.23 10.43 -1.23
CA ASP A 125 7.71 9.07 -1.01
C ASP A 125 6.56 8.05 -0.96
N ILE A 126 5.47 8.39 -0.27
CA ILE A 126 4.28 7.54 -0.18
C ILE A 126 3.64 7.44 -1.57
N LEU A 127 3.49 8.55 -2.29
CA LEU A 127 2.91 8.56 -3.62
C LEU A 127 3.71 7.73 -4.61
N ALA A 128 5.03 7.93 -4.65
CA ALA A 128 5.94 7.17 -5.49
C ALA A 128 5.84 5.68 -5.18
N SER A 129 5.87 5.30 -3.90
CA SER A 129 5.72 3.91 -3.48
C SER A 129 4.39 3.29 -3.95
N ILE A 130 3.26 3.98 -3.73
CA ILE A 130 1.95 3.47 -4.16
C ILE A 130 1.86 3.43 -5.69
N LEU A 131 2.43 4.41 -6.40
CA LEU A 131 2.45 4.47 -7.87
C LEU A 131 3.23 3.31 -8.47
N SER A 132 4.50 3.22 -8.12
CA SER A 132 5.40 2.19 -8.64
C SER A 132 4.87 0.80 -8.32
N TYR A 133 4.39 0.59 -7.09
CA TYR A 133 3.82 -0.69 -6.69
C TYR A 133 2.58 -1.04 -7.51
N TYR A 134 1.62 -0.12 -7.60
CA TYR A 134 0.35 -0.37 -8.28
C TYR A 134 0.54 -0.68 -9.76
N VAL A 135 1.25 0.20 -10.49
CA VAL A 135 1.44 0.05 -11.95
C VAL A 135 2.20 -1.24 -12.25
N THR A 136 3.26 -1.54 -11.50
CA THR A 136 4.03 -2.78 -11.67
C THR A 136 3.16 -4.02 -11.45
N MET A 137 2.38 -4.05 -10.37
CA MET A 137 1.49 -5.18 -10.08
C MET A 137 0.39 -5.30 -11.14
N ARG A 138 -0.15 -4.18 -11.59
CA ARG A 138 -1.23 -4.14 -12.57
C ARG A 138 -0.78 -4.59 -13.95
N MET A 139 0.42 -4.20 -14.39
CA MET A 139 1.06 -4.70 -15.61
C MET A 139 1.23 -6.22 -15.56
N ARG A 140 1.71 -6.78 -14.44
CA ARG A 140 1.82 -8.24 -14.28
C ARG A 140 0.47 -8.94 -14.43
N GLN A 141 -0.56 -8.41 -13.79
CA GLN A 141 -1.92 -8.94 -13.91
C GLN A 141 -2.43 -8.84 -15.35
N TYR A 142 -2.18 -7.71 -16.03
CA TYR A 142 -2.56 -7.51 -17.41
C TYR A 142 -1.91 -8.55 -18.33
N THR A 143 -0.59 -8.69 -18.27
CA THR A 143 0.16 -9.69 -19.05
C THR A 143 -0.34 -11.11 -18.78
N GLN A 144 -0.62 -11.47 -17.52
CA GLN A 144 -1.17 -12.78 -17.19
C GLN A 144 -2.53 -13.04 -17.84
N VAL A 145 -3.42 -12.04 -17.87
CA VAL A 145 -4.73 -12.14 -18.52
C VAL A 145 -4.58 -12.25 -20.04
N VAL A 146 -3.76 -11.40 -20.65
CA VAL A 146 -3.49 -11.42 -22.10
C VAL A 146 -2.94 -12.79 -22.53
N ASN A 147 -1.95 -13.31 -21.82
CA ASN A 147 -1.33 -14.60 -22.14
C ASN A 147 -2.33 -15.77 -22.04
N LYS A 148 -3.20 -15.76 -21.01
CA LYS A 148 -4.27 -16.77 -20.87
C LYS A 148 -5.26 -16.72 -22.03
N ASN A 149 -5.61 -15.51 -22.48
CA ASN A 149 -6.52 -15.33 -23.61
C ASN A 149 -5.89 -15.81 -24.93
N VAL A 150 -4.62 -15.51 -25.17
CA VAL A 150 -3.88 -16.00 -26.35
C VAL A 150 -3.82 -17.53 -26.36
N ALA A 151 -3.53 -18.17 -25.23
CA ALA A 151 -3.53 -19.62 -25.12
C ALA A 151 -4.91 -20.23 -25.46
N LYS A 152 -6.00 -19.61 -25.00
CA LYS A 152 -7.37 -20.03 -25.31
C LYS A 152 -7.68 -19.89 -26.80
N VAL A 153 -7.27 -18.80 -27.44
CA VAL A 153 -7.44 -18.58 -28.88
C VAL A 153 -6.69 -19.64 -29.68
N ASN A 154 -5.45 -19.94 -29.32
CA ASN A 154 -4.64 -20.94 -30.01
C ASN A 154 -5.23 -22.36 -29.87
N ALA A 155 -5.73 -22.70 -28.68
CA ALA A 155 -6.43 -23.98 -28.47
C ALA A 155 -7.68 -24.11 -29.35
N ASN A 156 -8.46 -23.03 -29.49
CA ASN A 156 -9.64 -23.03 -30.37
C ASN A 156 -9.25 -23.16 -31.85
N LYS A 157 -8.21 -22.44 -32.30
CA LYS A 157 -7.71 -22.55 -33.68
C LYS A 157 -7.28 -23.99 -34.01
N LYS A 158 -6.57 -24.65 -33.08
CA LYS A 158 -6.15 -26.05 -33.24
C LYS A 158 -7.35 -27.00 -33.39
N LYS A 159 -8.37 -26.86 -32.55
CA LYS A 159 -9.61 -27.66 -32.66
C LYS A 159 -10.31 -27.44 -34.01
N CYS A 160 -10.43 -26.19 -34.47
CA CYS A 160 -11.04 -25.88 -35.75
C CYS A 160 -10.26 -26.47 -36.93
N SER A 161 -8.91 -26.44 -36.90
CA SER A 161 -8.10 -27.06 -37.96
C SER A 161 -8.24 -28.58 -38.02
N GLU A 162 -8.45 -29.24 -36.88
CA GLU A 162 -8.68 -30.69 -36.84
C GLU A 162 -10.03 -31.09 -37.45
N LEU A 163 -11.04 -30.22 -37.37
CA LEU A 163 -12.38 -30.47 -37.91
C LEU A 163 -12.47 -30.29 -39.44
N THR A 164 -11.68 -29.39 -40.01
CA THR A 164 -11.70 -29.07 -41.45
C THR A 164 -10.90 -30.04 -42.33
N VAL A 165 -10.17 -31.00 -41.74
CA VAL A 165 -9.38 -32.02 -42.46
C VAL A 165 -10.18 -33.33 -42.60
N SER A 166 -11.51 -33.28 -42.45
CA SER A 166 -12.43 -34.42 -42.60
C SER A 166 -13.15 -34.40 -43.94
#